data_AF-A0A7V6BZQ4-F1
#
_entry.id   AF-A0A7V6BZQ4-F1
#
_cell.length_a   1.000
_cell.length_b   1.000
_cell.length_c   1.000
_cell.angle_alpha   90.00
_cell.angle_beta   90.00
_cell.angle_gamma   90.00
#
_symmetry.space_group_name_H-M   'P 1'
#
loop_
_entity.id
_entity.type
_entity.pdbx_description
1 polymer ?
#
loop_
_entity_poly.entity_id
_entity_poly.type
_entity_poly.pdbx_seq_one_letter_code
_entity_poly.pdbx_strand_id
1 'polypeptide(L)'
;YPTASKIELTATEDAQAVFDGWSQDSNSSEKIISITMDQAHNLTANFNAAETRTLTVAVSGPGAITTVDGNINCSASSNQCSFDYDLNANVSLVASPETDMELKSWSGDCSGNSTCSLSMTKDMNVSALFGAPSASGNYKIDFVLLGSAADADKKVVFEEAATNWQKVIVSQLSSENVNLEANGACGYGEDAISQTVDGLLIVASIVAIDGKGGILGQAGPRFIRDNGLPVVGCMQFDEADIAAMVDNGTFNGVIMHEMGHVLGVGTLWKYKNLMNDYQPTDACQSATASFTTKPSFIGANALTEFTSLGGTGNIPVEDEYGPGTRCGHWDEAKFGNELMTGFVAQGTMPLSRMTAASLKDLGYSVDMNAADSYSIPAIRTSSINGFELKEQLIYPAYKLNPYGRMIKLK
;
A
#
# COMPACT_ATOMS: atom_id res chain seq x y z
N TYR A 1 -28.59 0.95 70.57
CA TYR A 1 -27.67 2.08 70.79
C TYR A 1 -27.95 2.68 72.17
N PRO A 2 -26.93 3.14 72.93
CA PRO A 2 -27.16 3.90 74.16
C PRO A 2 -28.04 5.13 73.88
N THR A 3 -28.88 5.52 74.83
CA THR A 3 -29.75 6.71 74.71
C THR A 3 -28.90 7.96 74.40
N ALA A 4 -29.40 8.81 73.49
CA ALA A 4 -28.76 10.02 72.98
C ALA A 4 -27.48 9.81 72.14
N SER A 5 -27.17 8.57 71.73
CA SER A 5 -26.12 8.33 70.73
C SER A 5 -26.53 8.92 69.37
N LYS A 6 -25.59 9.52 68.64
CA LYS A 6 -25.78 9.92 67.24
C LYS A 6 -25.34 8.79 66.31
N ILE A 7 -26.20 8.41 65.38
CA ILE A 7 -25.92 7.46 64.32
C ILE A 7 -25.92 8.22 63.00
N GLU A 8 -24.89 8.00 62.19
CA GLU A 8 -24.87 8.46 60.80
C GLU A 8 -25.37 7.34 59.89
N LEU A 9 -26.33 7.66 59.04
CA LEU A 9 -26.83 6.77 57.99
C LEU A 9 -26.45 7.36 56.64
N THR A 10 -25.85 6.53 55.78
CA THR A 10 -25.51 6.89 54.41
C THR A 10 -26.36 6.03 53.47
N ALA A 11 -27.13 6.67 52.59
CA ALA A 11 -27.78 5.99 51.49
C ALA A 11 -26.75 5.74 50.38
N THR A 12 -26.45 4.46 50.13
CA THR A 12 -25.59 4.03 49.03
C THR A 12 -26.47 3.57 47.88
N GLU A 13 -26.28 4.15 46.71
CA GLU A 13 -26.99 3.76 45.49
C GLU A 13 -26.33 2.54 44.86
N ASP A 14 -27.14 1.61 44.37
CA ASP A 14 -26.69 0.60 43.41
C ASP A 14 -26.56 1.22 42.00
N ALA A 15 -25.92 0.49 41.08
CA ALA A 15 -25.87 0.90 39.68
C ALA A 15 -27.30 1.12 39.14
N GLN A 16 -27.53 2.26 38.47
CA GLN A 16 -28.83 2.66 37.90
C GLN A 16 -29.92 3.02 38.94
N ALA A 17 -29.55 3.32 40.19
CA ALA A 17 -30.47 3.86 41.19
C ALA A 17 -30.11 5.30 41.58
N VAL A 18 -31.12 6.15 41.76
CA VAL A 18 -30.96 7.53 42.23
C VAL A 18 -31.73 7.70 43.54
N PHE A 19 -31.04 8.19 44.56
CA PHE A 19 -31.63 8.46 45.87
C PHE A 19 -32.72 9.55 45.78
N ASP A 20 -33.92 9.22 46.26
CA ASP A 20 -35.11 10.08 46.22
C ASP A 20 -35.46 10.69 47.59
N GLY A 21 -34.73 10.30 48.63
CA GLY A 21 -34.91 10.81 49.98
C GLY A 21 -35.18 9.72 51.02
N TRP A 22 -34.94 10.09 52.27
CA TRP A 22 -35.38 9.32 53.43
C TRP A 22 -36.84 9.63 53.71
N SER A 23 -37.64 8.61 54.01
CA SER A 23 -39.02 8.79 54.48
C SER A 23 -39.18 8.34 55.94
N GLN A 24 -40.36 8.63 56.50
CA GLN A 24 -40.74 8.38 57.89
C GLN A 24 -40.12 9.40 58.87
N ASP A 25 -39.15 9.01 59.68
CA ASP A 25 -38.71 9.82 60.83
C ASP A 25 -37.73 10.97 60.51
N SER A 26 -37.22 11.06 59.27
CA SER A 26 -36.32 12.17 58.86
C SER A 26 -36.84 13.03 57.70
N ASN A 27 -37.64 12.48 56.76
CA ASN A 27 -38.13 13.15 55.55
C ASN A 27 -37.06 14.01 54.84
N SER A 28 -35.81 13.56 54.87
CA SER A 28 -34.65 14.32 54.40
C SER A 28 -34.30 13.97 52.96
N SER A 29 -33.93 14.97 52.17
CA SER A 29 -33.36 14.78 50.83
C SER A 29 -31.84 14.60 50.82
N GLU A 30 -31.18 14.67 51.99
CA GLU A 30 -29.73 14.47 52.10
C GLU A 30 -29.38 12.98 52.11
N LYS A 31 -28.38 12.57 51.30
CA LYS A 31 -27.90 11.18 51.26
C LYS A 31 -27.30 10.71 52.59
N ILE A 32 -26.69 11.62 53.34
CA ILE A 32 -26.12 11.36 54.66
C ILE A 32 -26.96 12.08 55.69
N ILE A 33 -27.49 11.35 56.66
CA ILE A 33 -28.28 11.92 57.77
C ILE A 33 -27.72 11.48 59.11
N SER A 34 -27.93 12.30 60.14
CA SER A 34 -27.55 11.99 61.52
C SER A 34 -28.80 11.89 62.41
N ILE A 35 -29.03 10.71 62.99
CA ILE A 35 -30.18 10.42 63.86
C ILE A 35 -29.71 10.31 65.31
N THR A 36 -30.41 10.98 66.23
CA THR A 36 -30.18 10.83 67.67
C THR A 36 -31.08 9.73 68.22
N MET A 37 -30.51 8.76 68.93
CA MET A 37 -31.26 7.63 69.49
C MET A 37 -31.89 7.99 70.83
N ASP A 38 -32.92 8.83 70.78
CA ASP A 38 -33.81 9.19 71.88
C ASP A 38 -35.02 8.24 72.01
N GLN A 39 -35.45 7.64 70.90
CA GLN A 39 -36.47 6.60 70.81
C GLN A 39 -36.13 5.57 69.71
N ALA A 40 -37.04 4.62 69.48
CA ALA A 40 -36.96 3.75 68.30
C ALA A 40 -37.37 4.55 67.05
N HIS A 41 -36.53 4.49 66.02
CA HIS A 41 -36.76 5.16 64.73
C HIS A 41 -36.97 4.13 63.62
N ASN A 42 -37.82 4.45 62.66
CA ASN A 42 -38.07 3.69 61.45
C ASN A 42 -37.81 4.61 60.25
N LEU A 43 -36.87 4.22 59.39
CA LEU A 43 -36.38 5.02 58.28
C LEU A 43 -36.29 4.14 57.03
N THR A 44 -36.75 4.68 55.91
CA THR A 44 -36.61 4.03 54.60
C THR A 44 -35.87 4.97 53.67
N ALA A 45 -34.76 4.49 53.08
CA ALA A 45 -34.14 5.17 51.95
C ALA A 45 -34.91 4.79 50.68
N ASN A 46 -35.44 5.79 49.98
CA ASN A 46 -36.17 5.59 48.73
C ASN A 46 -35.23 5.85 47.56
N PHE A 47 -35.37 5.04 46.51
CA PHE A 47 -34.58 5.16 45.30
C PHE A 47 -35.49 5.03 44.09
N ASN A 48 -35.25 5.88 43.09
CA ASN A 48 -35.88 5.80 41.78
C ASN A 48 -34.90 5.18 40.78
N ALA A 49 -35.43 4.64 39.68
CA ALA A 49 -34.58 4.21 38.57
C ALA A 49 -33.88 5.42 37.96
N ALA A 50 -32.58 5.30 37.70
CA ALA A 50 -31.83 6.31 36.97
C ALA A 50 -32.36 6.40 35.53
N GLU A 51 -32.49 7.63 35.02
CA GLU A 51 -32.74 7.81 33.59
C GLU A 51 -31.47 7.45 32.81
N THR A 52 -31.59 6.55 31.84
CA THR A 52 -30.48 6.14 30.98
C THR A 52 -30.74 6.53 29.52
N ARG A 53 -29.66 6.55 28.73
CA ARG A 53 -29.63 6.75 27.28
C ARG A 53 -28.76 5.70 26.63
N THR A 54 -29.20 5.17 25.49
CA THR A 54 -28.45 4.15 24.76
C THR A 54 -27.42 4.77 23.83
N LEU A 55 -26.16 4.34 23.95
CA LEU A 55 -25.12 4.61 22.95
C LEU A 55 -25.02 3.40 22.02
N THR A 56 -25.27 3.60 20.74
CA THR A 56 -25.06 2.59 19.69
C THR A 56 -23.82 2.95 18.88
N VAL A 57 -22.88 2.01 18.76
CA VAL A 57 -21.61 2.19 18.07
C VAL A 57 -21.51 1.19 16.93
N ALA A 58 -21.19 1.64 15.72
CA ALA A 58 -20.93 0.81 14.56
C ALA A 58 -19.49 0.97 14.05
N VAL A 59 -18.92 -0.13 13.55
CA VAL A 59 -17.59 -0.18 12.97
C VAL A 59 -17.70 -0.63 11.52
N SER A 60 -17.10 0.14 10.62
CA SER A 60 -16.93 -0.25 9.22
C SER A 60 -15.44 -0.33 8.90
N GLY A 61 -15.01 -1.44 8.30
CA GLY A 61 -13.60 -1.69 7.99
C GLY A 61 -12.78 -2.27 9.16
N PRO A 62 -11.50 -2.59 8.91
CA PRO A 62 -10.61 -3.28 9.86
C PRO A 62 -10.13 -2.37 11.00
N GLY A 63 -10.87 -2.42 12.11
CA GLY A 63 -10.56 -1.67 13.32
C GLY A 63 -11.51 -2.00 14.47
N ALA A 64 -11.30 -1.30 15.59
CA ALA A 64 -12.12 -1.39 16.78
C ALA A 64 -12.39 -0.02 17.41
N ILE A 65 -13.49 0.08 18.15
CA ILE A 65 -13.84 1.24 18.97
C ILE A 65 -14.06 0.75 20.39
N THR A 66 -13.39 1.37 21.35
CA THR A 66 -13.57 1.11 22.78
C THR A 66 -13.96 2.38 23.52
N THR A 67 -14.67 2.27 24.64
CA THR A 67 -14.74 3.37 25.59
C THR A 67 -13.65 3.26 26.64
N VAL A 68 -13.23 4.40 27.20
CA VAL A 68 -12.20 4.45 28.26
C VAL A 68 -12.60 3.63 29.50
N ASP A 69 -13.90 3.57 29.80
CA ASP A 69 -14.46 2.76 30.90
C ASP A 69 -14.64 1.27 30.55
N GLY A 70 -14.41 0.87 29.29
CA GLY A 70 -14.50 -0.51 28.81
C GLY A 70 -15.91 -1.04 28.54
N ASN A 71 -16.96 -0.23 28.72
CA ASN A 71 -18.35 -0.66 28.54
C ASN A 71 -18.71 -0.95 27.07
N ILE A 72 -18.08 -0.24 26.13
CA ILE A 72 -18.17 -0.49 24.69
C ILE A 72 -16.84 -1.08 24.22
N ASN A 73 -16.94 -2.19 23.47
CA ASN A 73 -15.82 -2.80 22.75
C ASN A 73 -16.32 -3.40 21.43
N CYS A 74 -16.51 -2.51 20.45
CA CYS A 74 -16.95 -2.85 19.10
C CYS A 74 -15.76 -3.15 18.20
N SER A 75 -15.86 -4.16 17.33
CA SER A 75 -14.87 -4.43 16.29
C SER A 75 -15.53 -4.71 14.95
N ALA A 76 -14.73 -4.81 13.90
CA ALA A 76 -15.18 -5.26 12.58
C ALA A 76 -15.94 -6.61 12.63
N SER A 77 -15.63 -7.48 13.60
CA SER A 77 -16.32 -8.77 13.75
C SER A 77 -17.72 -8.66 14.35
N SER A 78 -17.97 -7.66 15.19
CA SER A 78 -19.27 -7.43 15.80
C SER A 78 -20.18 -6.55 14.95
N ASN A 79 -19.63 -5.76 14.02
CA ASN A 79 -20.27 -4.71 13.21
C ASN A 79 -20.93 -3.56 14.01
N GLN A 80 -21.60 -3.88 15.11
CA GLN A 80 -22.30 -2.94 15.98
C GLN A 80 -22.34 -3.47 17.42
N CYS A 81 -22.33 -2.57 18.40
CA CYS A 81 -22.54 -2.87 19.82
C CYS A 81 -23.20 -1.66 20.50
N SER A 82 -23.81 -1.86 21.66
CA SER A 82 -24.51 -0.81 22.40
C SER A 82 -24.38 -0.96 23.91
N PHE A 83 -24.54 0.15 24.64
CA PHE A 83 -24.55 0.20 26.10
C PHE A 83 -25.41 1.37 26.59
N ASP A 84 -26.08 1.20 27.73
CA ASP A 84 -26.92 2.21 28.36
C ASP A 84 -26.15 2.98 29.42
N TYR A 85 -26.05 4.29 29.25
CA TYR A 85 -25.37 5.20 30.17
C TYR A 85 -26.37 6.07 30.92
N ASP A 86 -26.03 6.51 32.12
CA ASP A 86 -26.83 7.49 32.86
C ASP A 86 -26.98 8.80 32.07
N LEU A 87 -28.12 9.47 32.24
CA LEU A 87 -28.40 10.75 31.60
C LEU A 87 -27.29 11.77 31.92
N ASN A 88 -26.79 12.43 30.88
CA ASN A 88 -25.67 13.39 30.92
C ASN A 88 -24.30 12.79 31.29
N ALA A 89 -24.14 11.46 31.31
CA ALA A 89 -22.83 10.84 31.43
C ALA A 89 -21.91 11.29 30.27
N ASN A 90 -20.63 11.51 30.58
CA ASN A 90 -19.62 11.83 29.58
C ASN A 90 -18.90 10.56 29.15
N VAL A 91 -18.94 10.25 27.85
CA VAL A 91 -18.37 9.04 27.26
C VAL A 91 -17.24 9.43 26.33
N SER A 92 -16.10 8.75 26.43
CA SER A 92 -14.96 8.93 25.52
C SER A 92 -14.70 7.64 24.77
N LEU A 93 -14.88 7.69 23.45
CA LEU A 93 -14.59 6.63 22.51
C LEU A 93 -13.17 6.77 21.97
N VAL A 94 -12.48 5.65 21.81
CA VAL A 94 -11.12 5.53 21.29
C VAL A 94 -11.15 4.57 20.10
N ALA A 95 -10.71 5.05 18.95
CA ALA A 95 -10.54 4.23 17.76
C ALA A 95 -9.17 3.53 17.78
N SER A 96 -9.17 2.24 17.49
CA SER A 96 -7.97 1.40 17.37
C SER A 96 -7.98 0.73 15.99
N PRO A 97 -7.36 1.34 14.96
CA PRO A 97 -7.18 0.69 13.67
C PRO A 97 -6.40 -0.63 13.81
N GLU A 98 -6.68 -1.61 12.94
CA GLU A 98 -5.80 -2.78 12.78
C GLU A 98 -4.46 -2.39 12.12
N THR A 99 -3.52 -3.33 12.06
CA THR A 99 -2.22 -3.13 11.39
C THR A 99 -2.42 -2.65 9.95
N ASP A 100 -1.63 -1.64 9.55
CA ASP A 100 -1.65 -0.99 8.23
C ASP A 100 -2.96 -0.26 7.86
N MET A 101 -3.80 0.02 8.85
CA MET A 101 -5.07 0.74 8.66
C MET A 101 -5.06 2.08 9.40
N GLU A 102 -5.94 2.99 9.00
CA GLU A 102 -6.18 4.25 9.70
C GLU A 102 -7.69 4.46 9.93
N LEU A 103 -8.00 5.25 10.96
CA LEU A 103 -9.34 5.80 11.09
C LEU A 103 -9.55 6.87 10.01
N LYS A 104 -10.48 6.62 9.11
CA LYS A 104 -10.87 7.55 8.04
C LYS A 104 -11.76 8.66 8.55
N SER A 105 -12.77 8.31 9.34
CA SER A 105 -13.74 9.27 9.85
C SER A 105 -14.57 8.70 11.00
N TRP A 106 -15.03 9.62 11.85
CA TRP A 106 -16.23 9.43 12.67
C TRP A 106 -17.45 9.98 11.92
N SER A 107 -18.63 9.46 12.25
CA SER A 107 -19.92 9.95 11.76
C SER A 107 -21.03 9.69 12.78
N GLY A 108 -22.19 10.31 12.58
CA GLY A 108 -23.31 10.26 13.51
C GLY A 108 -23.24 11.40 14.53
N ASP A 109 -23.50 11.10 15.80
CA ASP A 109 -23.50 12.07 16.90
C ASP A 109 -22.10 12.44 17.40
N CYS A 110 -21.03 11.90 16.78
CA CYS A 110 -19.66 12.24 17.15
C CYS A 110 -18.75 12.62 15.98
N SER A 111 -17.78 13.49 16.29
CA SER A 111 -16.67 13.85 15.42
C SER A 111 -15.38 13.94 16.23
N GLY A 112 -14.24 13.70 15.60
CA GLY A 112 -12.95 13.65 16.28
C GLY A 112 -11.83 13.11 15.40
N ASN A 113 -10.71 12.78 16.02
CA ASN A 113 -9.53 12.16 15.41
C ASN A 113 -9.38 10.73 15.98
N SER A 114 -8.28 10.36 16.64
CA SER A 114 -8.18 9.07 17.32
C SER A 114 -9.23 8.86 18.43
N THR A 115 -9.77 9.96 18.97
CA THR A 115 -10.77 9.93 20.05
C THR A 115 -11.99 10.79 19.73
N CYS A 116 -13.12 10.45 20.33
CA CYS A 116 -14.40 11.11 20.20
C CYS A 116 -15.04 11.21 21.60
N SER A 117 -15.55 12.38 21.99
CA SER A 117 -16.19 12.58 23.31
C SER A 117 -17.64 13.02 23.16
N LEU A 118 -18.53 12.48 24.01
CA LEU A 118 -19.97 12.63 23.94
C LEU A 118 -20.55 12.88 25.33
N SER A 119 -21.65 13.62 25.40
CA SER A 119 -22.51 13.72 26.60
C SER A 119 -23.86 13.07 26.31
N MET A 120 -24.23 12.06 27.08
CA MET A 120 -25.41 11.20 26.87
C MET A 120 -26.73 11.92 27.24
N THR A 121 -27.08 12.96 26.49
CA THR A 121 -28.29 13.78 26.70
C THR A 121 -29.55 13.18 26.04
N LYS A 122 -29.34 12.31 25.05
CA LYS A 122 -30.33 11.53 24.29
C LYS A 122 -29.68 10.21 23.87
N ASP A 123 -30.43 9.33 23.22
CA ASP A 123 -29.81 8.18 22.55
C ASP A 123 -28.88 8.67 21.43
N MET A 124 -27.68 8.09 21.39
CA MET A 124 -26.61 8.52 20.49
C MET A 124 -26.21 7.37 19.56
N ASN A 125 -25.93 7.71 18.30
CA ASN A 125 -25.43 6.78 17.30
C ASN A 125 -24.10 7.27 16.75
N VAL A 126 -23.08 6.42 16.82
CA VAL A 126 -21.72 6.73 16.35
C VAL A 126 -21.25 5.65 15.41
N SER A 127 -20.66 6.04 14.29
CA SER A 127 -20.02 5.11 13.37
C SER A 127 -18.60 5.57 13.07
N ALA A 128 -17.65 4.63 13.07
CA ALA A 128 -16.29 4.88 12.60
C ALA A 128 -16.00 4.07 11.33
N LEU A 129 -15.33 4.70 10.38
CA LEU A 129 -14.80 4.06 9.17
C LEU A 129 -13.30 3.89 9.30
N PHE A 130 -12.83 2.66 9.13
CA PHE A 130 -11.43 2.29 9.04
C PHE A 130 -11.09 1.85 7.62
N GLY A 131 -9.86 2.11 7.19
CA GLY A 131 -9.37 1.62 5.91
C GLY A 131 -7.88 1.86 5.76
N ALA A 132 -7.29 1.26 4.72
CA ALA A 132 -5.88 1.46 4.42
C ALA A 132 -5.59 2.96 4.18
N PRO A 133 -4.42 3.49 4.57
CA PRO A 133 -4.02 4.87 4.33
C PRO A 133 -4.37 5.33 2.93
N SER A 134 -5.07 6.45 2.82
CA SER A 134 -5.35 7.03 1.51
C SER A 134 -4.09 7.77 1.11
N ALA A 135 -3.34 7.23 0.16
CA ALA A 135 -2.24 7.96 -0.43
C ALA A 135 -2.82 9.17 -1.18
N SER A 136 -2.68 10.36 -0.60
CA SER A 136 -3.17 11.62 -1.15
C SER A 136 -2.07 12.22 -2.03
N GLY A 137 -2.18 12.02 -3.33
CA GLY A 137 -1.20 12.52 -4.31
C GLY A 137 -1.09 11.60 -5.53
N ASN A 138 -0.48 12.12 -6.60
CA ASN A 138 -0.11 11.30 -7.76
C ASN A 138 1.11 10.45 -7.41
N TYR A 139 1.26 9.30 -8.09
CA TYR A 139 2.47 8.49 -7.95
C TYR A 139 3.72 9.30 -8.31
N LYS A 140 4.79 9.13 -7.53
CA LYS A 140 6.04 9.89 -7.67
C LYS A 140 7.22 8.97 -7.91
N ILE A 141 8.01 9.29 -8.92
CA ILE A 141 9.31 8.69 -9.24
C ILE A 141 10.36 9.80 -9.08
N ASP A 142 11.19 9.68 -8.05
CA ASP A 142 12.33 10.54 -7.80
C ASP A 142 13.63 9.89 -8.30
N PHE A 143 14.66 10.69 -8.56
CA PHE A 143 15.93 10.22 -9.09
C PHE A 143 17.13 10.61 -8.25
N VAL A 144 18.11 9.70 -8.17
CA VAL A 144 19.53 10.01 -7.94
C VAL A 144 20.25 9.73 -9.27
N LEU A 145 20.62 10.78 -9.99
CA LEU A 145 21.33 10.65 -11.28
C LEU A 145 22.83 10.77 -11.06
N LEU A 146 23.58 9.80 -11.58
CA LEU A 146 25.03 9.69 -11.38
C LEU A 146 25.79 9.79 -12.71
N GLY A 147 26.98 10.39 -12.66
CA GLY A 147 27.83 10.56 -13.83
C GLY A 147 27.13 11.34 -14.95
N SER A 148 27.31 10.90 -16.19
CA SER A 148 26.69 11.56 -17.35
C SER A 148 25.17 11.41 -17.37
N ALA A 149 24.55 10.50 -16.60
CA ALA A 149 23.08 10.45 -16.48
C ALA A 149 22.49 11.77 -15.95
N ALA A 150 23.27 12.55 -15.19
CA ALA A 150 22.87 13.86 -14.68
C ALA A 150 23.01 15.00 -15.70
N ASP A 151 23.60 14.74 -16.87
CA ASP A 151 23.68 15.74 -17.95
C ASP A 151 22.28 16.14 -18.40
N ALA A 152 22.08 17.42 -18.70
CA ALA A 152 20.75 17.99 -18.94
C ALA A 152 19.98 17.29 -20.08
N ASP A 153 20.67 16.88 -21.14
CA ASP A 153 20.08 16.18 -22.29
C ASP A 153 19.58 14.78 -21.93
N LYS A 154 20.31 14.06 -21.07
CA LYS A 154 19.98 12.70 -20.65
C LYS A 154 18.97 12.69 -19.51
N LYS A 155 19.12 13.62 -18.56
CA LYS A 155 18.19 13.83 -17.45
C LYS A 155 16.74 14.00 -17.92
N VAL A 156 16.52 14.80 -18.98
CA VAL A 156 15.17 15.00 -19.54
C VAL A 156 14.55 13.69 -20.00
N VAL A 157 15.33 12.76 -20.57
CA VAL A 157 14.83 11.45 -21.01
C VAL A 157 14.34 10.60 -19.83
N PHE A 158 15.06 10.61 -18.71
CA PHE A 158 14.61 9.94 -17.47
C PHE A 158 13.33 10.57 -16.92
N GLU A 159 13.25 11.90 -16.89
CA GLU A 159 12.06 12.62 -16.40
C GLU A 159 10.83 12.40 -17.31
N GLU A 160 11.02 12.31 -18.62
CA GLU A 160 9.97 11.99 -19.59
C GLU A 160 9.47 10.54 -19.41
N ALA A 161 10.38 9.58 -19.23
CA ALA A 161 10.01 8.20 -18.93
C ALA A 161 9.20 8.10 -17.63
N ALA A 162 9.67 8.75 -16.55
CA ALA A 162 8.93 8.82 -15.29
C ALA A 162 7.56 9.46 -15.46
N THR A 163 7.48 10.56 -16.20
CA THR A 163 6.21 11.23 -16.50
C THR A 163 5.22 10.31 -17.18
N ASN A 164 5.66 9.46 -18.11
CA ASN A 164 4.76 8.52 -18.79
C ASN A 164 4.30 7.37 -17.88
N TRP A 165 5.17 6.79 -17.06
CA TRP A 165 4.76 5.79 -16.08
C TRP A 165 3.82 6.37 -14.99
N GLN A 166 4.07 7.59 -14.53
CA GLN A 166 3.23 8.28 -13.54
C GLN A 166 1.85 8.69 -14.08
N LYS A 167 1.66 8.80 -15.41
CA LYS A 167 0.31 8.98 -15.99
C LYS A 167 -0.53 7.72 -15.82
N VAL A 168 0.10 6.56 -15.87
CA VAL A 168 -0.55 5.25 -15.79
C VAL A 168 -0.74 4.84 -14.33
N ILE A 169 0.23 5.09 -13.45
CA ILE A 169 0.14 4.80 -12.02
C ILE A 169 -0.40 6.04 -11.28
N VAL A 170 -1.65 6.00 -10.83
CA VAL A 170 -2.37 7.22 -10.43
C VAL A 170 -2.50 7.46 -8.94
N SER A 171 -2.24 6.45 -8.11
CA SER A 171 -2.23 6.63 -6.65
C SER A 171 -0.81 6.59 -6.12
N GLN A 172 -0.51 7.53 -5.23
CA GLN A 172 0.69 7.50 -4.41
C GLN A 172 0.78 6.18 -3.60
N LEU A 173 1.98 5.79 -3.18
CA LEU A 173 2.21 4.66 -2.27
C LEU A 173 2.44 5.17 -0.85
N SER A 174 2.47 4.25 0.13
CA SER A 174 2.95 4.61 1.48
C SER A 174 4.34 5.22 1.39
N SER A 175 4.51 6.36 2.06
CA SER A 175 5.80 7.01 2.24
C SER A 175 6.70 6.14 3.11
N GLU A 176 7.92 5.89 2.66
CA GLU A 176 8.90 5.10 3.40
C GLU A 176 10.13 5.95 3.71
N ASN A 177 10.69 5.81 4.91
CA ASN A 177 11.96 6.44 5.24
C ASN A 177 13.10 5.56 4.74
N VAL A 178 13.85 6.06 3.76
CA VAL A 178 15.02 5.40 3.18
C VAL A 178 16.27 5.98 3.82
N ASN A 179 17.05 5.14 4.49
CA ASN A 179 18.32 5.48 5.09
C ASN A 179 19.38 4.44 4.69
N LEU A 180 20.16 4.76 3.66
CA LEU A 180 21.17 3.89 3.06
C LEU A 180 22.52 4.60 3.11
N GLU A 181 23.56 3.84 3.46
CA GLU A 181 24.95 4.31 3.36
C GLU A 181 25.34 4.55 1.88
N ALA A 182 26.45 5.25 1.65
CA ALA A 182 27.00 5.41 0.31
C ALA A 182 27.25 4.03 -0.34
N ASN A 183 26.93 3.89 -1.63
CA ASN A 183 26.92 2.61 -2.36
C ASN A 183 25.95 1.56 -1.79
N GLY A 184 25.03 1.96 -0.90
CA GLY A 184 24.09 1.05 -0.24
C GLY A 184 22.83 0.77 -1.05
N ALA A 185 22.54 1.57 -2.08
CA ALA A 185 21.38 1.37 -2.93
C ALA A 185 21.72 0.42 -4.07
N CYS A 186 22.49 0.89 -5.05
CA CYS A 186 22.82 0.16 -6.26
C CYS A 186 24.29 -0.26 -6.32
N GLY A 187 25.17 0.37 -5.53
CA GLY A 187 26.57 -0.01 -5.40
C GLY A 187 27.53 0.73 -6.32
N TYR A 188 27.14 1.89 -6.87
CA TYR A 188 27.82 2.52 -7.98
C TYR A 188 27.94 4.05 -7.86
N GLY A 189 28.67 4.51 -6.86
CA GLY A 189 29.04 5.91 -6.69
C GLY A 189 27.94 6.80 -6.13
N GLU A 190 26.81 6.24 -5.68
CA GLU A 190 25.83 7.02 -4.93
C GLU A 190 26.35 7.41 -3.55
N ASP A 191 26.11 8.67 -3.18
CA ASP A 191 26.27 9.15 -1.80
C ASP A 191 25.26 8.46 -0.87
N ALA A 192 25.42 8.66 0.45
CA ALA A 192 24.44 8.19 1.42
C ALA A 192 23.06 8.83 1.15
N ILE A 193 22.02 8.00 1.16
CA ILE A 193 20.63 8.42 0.90
C ILE A 193 19.89 8.46 2.23
N SER A 194 19.42 9.64 2.62
CA SER A 194 18.59 9.82 3.81
C SER A 194 17.39 10.72 3.48
N GLN A 195 16.28 10.11 3.09
CA GLN A 195 15.08 10.84 2.69
C GLN A 195 13.81 10.00 2.84
N THR A 196 12.67 10.68 2.93
CA THR A 196 11.36 10.07 2.75
C THR A 196 11.09 9.88 1.26
N VAL A 197 10.60 8.69 0.87
CA VAL A 197 10.27 8.33 -0.50
C VAL A 197 8.77 8.11 -0.62
N ASP A 198 8.11 8.99 -1.37
CA ASP A 198 6.65 9.04 -1.57
C ASP A 198 6.17 8.21 -2.77
N GLY A 199 6.97 7.24 -3.23
CA GLY A 199 6.66 6.40 -4.38
C GLY A 199 7.85 5.52 -4.72
N LEU A 200 8.68 5.93 -5.66
CA LEU A 200 9.87 5.18 -6.04
C LEU A 200 11.06 6.13 -6.14
N LEU A 201 12.19 5.73 -5.56
CA LEU A 201 13.48 6.38 -5.81
C LEU A 201 14.29 5.50 -6.77
N ILE A 202 14.69 6.05 -7.90
CA ILE A 202 15.54 5.36 -8.87
C ILE A 202 16.93 5.96 -8.84
N VAL A 203 17.93 5.13 -8.56
CA VAL A 203 19.34 5.50 -8.79
C VAL A 203 19.67 5.11 -10.22
N ALA A 204 19.93 6.11 -11.06
CA ALA A 204 20.25 5.90 -12.47
C ALA A 204 21.66 6.40 -12.81
N SER A 205 22.41 5.61 -13.59
CA SER A 205 23.78 5.92 -13.97
C SER A 205 24.10 5.50 -15.39
N ILE A 206 24.98 6.23 -16.05
CA ILE A 206 25.60 5.83 -17.32
C ILE A 206 27.06 5.54 -17.02
N VAL A 207 27.47 4.29 -17.24
CA VAL A 207 28.78 3.75 -16.83
C VAL A 207 29.27 2.75 -17.87
N ALA A 208 30.57 2.44 -17.88
CA ALA A 208 31.07 1.34 -18.69
C ALA A 208 30.57 -0.01 -18.14
N ILE A 209 29.95 -0.84 -18.99
CA ILE A 209 29.47 -2.18 -18.62
C ILE A 209 30.30 -3.26 -19.30
N ASP A 210 30.16 -3.43 -20.63
CA ASP A 210 30.88 -4.45 -21.39
C ASP A 210 31.34 -4.00 -22.79
N GLY A 211 31.05 -2.74 -23.15
CA GLY A 211 31.45 -2.14 -24.41
C GLY A 211 30.42 -2.32 -25.51
N LYS A 212 30.75 -1.86 -26.71
CA LYS A 212 29.75 -1.68 -27.77
C LYS A 212 29.02 -2.96 -28.19
N GLY A 213 27.69 -2.90 -28.23
CA GLY A 213 26.81 -3.95 -28.74
C GLY A 213 26.65 -5.15 -27.80
N GLY A 214 27.14 -5.01 -26.56
CA GLY A 214 26.93 -5.92 -25.45
C GLY A 214 25.64 -5.58 -24.71
N ILE A 215 25.76 -5.36 -23.40
CA ILE A 215 24.64 -5.01 -22.53
C ILE A 215 24.27 -3.55 -22.73
N LEU A 216 23.02 -3.27 -23.12
CA LEU A 216 22.58 -1.88 -23.30
C LEU A 216 22.20 -1.23 -21.97
N GLY A 217 21.59 -2.02 -21.09
CA GLY A 217 21.05 -1.57 -19.83
C GLY A 217 20.89 -2.70 -18.80
N GLN A 218 20.69 -2.29 -17.56
CA GLN A 218 20.26 -3.17 -16.49
C GLN A 218 19.36 -2.40 -15.54
N ALA A 219 18.20 -2.96 -15.23
CA ALA A 219 17.28 -2.32 -14.31
C ALA A 219 16.44 -3.28 -13.49
N GLY A 220 15.92 -2.74 -12.39
CA GLY A 220 14.97 -3.43 -11.56
C GLY A 220 14.91 -2.91 -10.13
N PRO A 221 13.95 -3.42 -9.34
CA PRO A 221 13.82 -3.05 -7.95
C PRO A 221 14.95 -3.67 -7.13
N ARG A 222 15.48 -2.89 -6.20
CA ARG A 222 16.52 -3.35 -5.27
C ARG A 222 16.00 -3.49 -3.84
N PHE A 223 15.06 -2.62 -3.49
CA PHE A 223 14.33 -2.60 -2.24
C PHE A 223 12.83 -2.57 -2.52
N ILE A 224 12.07 -3.36 -1.77
CA ILE A 224 10.60 -3.38 -1.83
C ILE A 224 9.99 -3.01 -0.47
N ARG A 225 8.75 -2.52 -0.51
CA ARG A 225 7.89 -2.24 0.65
C ARG A 225 7.35 -3.52 1.28
N ASP A 226 6.63 -3.34 2.38
CA ASP A 226 5.92 -4.43 3.04
C ASP A 226 4.90 -5.14 2.13
N ASN A 227 4.19 -4.38 1.30
CA ASN A 227 3.26 -4.89 0.28
C ASN A 227 3.96 -5.50 -0.96
N GLY A 228 5.29 -5.50 -0.99
CA GLY A 228 6.11 -6.06 -2.06
C GLY A 228 6.23 -5.19 -3.31
N LEU A 229 5.82 -3.93 -3.29
CA LEU A 229 6.08 -2.97 -4.38
C LEU A 229 7.45 -2.29 -4.21
N PRO A 230 8.14 -1.94 -5.31
CA PRO A 230 9.43 -1.25 -5.29
C PRO A 230 9.41 0.07 -4.50
N VAL A 231 10.45 0.34 -3.71
CA VAL A 231 10.70 1.62 -3.03
C VAL A 231 12.02 2.26 -3.47
N VAL A 232 13.05 1.45 -3.70
CA VAL A 232 14.32 1.89 -4.31
C VAL A 232 14.69 0.94 -5.43
N GLY A 233 15.04 1.49 -6.58
CA GLY A 233 15.41 0.76 -7.78
C GLY A 233 16.68 1.27 -8.43
N CYS A 234 17.22 0.47 -9.33
CA CYS A 234 18.47 0.73 -10.03
C CYS A 234 18.23 0.73 -11.53
N MET A 235 18.89 1.64 -12.25
CA MET A 235 19.01 1.62 -13.71
C MET A 235 20.45 1.96 -14.09
N GLN A 236 21.12 1.12 -14.86
CA GLN A 236 22.41 1.46 -15.46
C GLN A 236 22.40 1.25 -16.96
N PHE A 237 23.12 2.09 -17.69
CA PHE A 237 23.23 2.02 -19.15
C PHE A 237 24.69 2.04 -19.57
N ASP A 238 25.05 1.25 -20.58
CA ASP A 238 26.42 1.22 -21.07
C ASP A 238 26.76 2.50 -21.83
N GLU A 239 27.70 3.26 -21.27
CA GLU A 239 28.28 4.45 -21.85
C GLU A 239 28.74 4.24 -23.30
N ALA A 240 29.24 3.05 -23.64
CA ALA A 240 29.74 2.72 -24.97
C ALA A 240 28.64 2.72 -26.06
N ASP A 241 27.39 2.46 -25.67
CA ASP A 241 26.25 2.29 -26.58
C ASP A 241 25.32 3.51 -26.64
N ILE A 242 25.43 4.44 -25.68
CA ILE A 242 24.59 5.67 -25.63
C ILE A 242 24.59 6.42 -26.96
N ALA A 243 25.77 6.69 -27.54
CA ALA A 243 25.84 7.47 -28.78
C ALA A 243 25.09 6.79 -29.93
N ALA A 244 25.20 5.47 -30.06
CA ALA A 244 24.49 4.72 -31.10
C ALA A 244 22.97 4.72 -30.87
N MET A 245 22.53 4.60 -29.60
CA MET A 245 21.12 4.65 -29.23
C MET A 245 20.50 6.04 -29.42
N VAL A 246 21.29 7.10 -29.24
CA VAL A 246 20.83 8.47 -29.54
C VAL A 246 20.73 8.67 -31.05
N ASP A 247 21.75 8.26 -31.80
CA ASP A 247 21.80 8.44 -33.26
C ASP A 247 20.69 7.67 -34.00
N ASN A 248 20.32 6.48 -33.51
CA ASN A 248 19.26 5.65 -34.11
C ASN A 248 17.88 5.89 -33.48
N GLY A 249 17.77 6.79 -32.49
CA GLY A 249 16.53 7.18 -31.83
C GLY A 249 15.94 6.17 -30.84
N THR A 250 16.71 5.15 -30.41
CA THR A 250 16.21 4.13 -29.48
C THR A 250 16.39 4.48 -28.01
N PHE A 251 17.28 5.43 -27.67
CA PHE A 251 17.66 5.73 -26.28
C PHE A 251 16.45 5.98 -25.36
N ASN A 252 15.51 6.83 -25.77
CA ASN A 252 14.32 7.12 -24.97
C ASN A 252 13.44 5.89 -24.73
N GLY A 253 13.32 5.00 -25.73
CA GLY A 253 12.57 3.75 -25.61
C GLY A 253 13.23 2.80 -24.61
N VAL A 254 14.56 2.68 -24.64
CA VAL A 254 15.31 1.86 -23.67
C VAL A 254 15.14 2.41 -22.24
N ILE A 255 15.28 3.73 -22.01
CA ILE A 255 15.04 4.31 -20.67
C ILE A 255 13.62 4.02 -20.19
N MET A 256 12.61 4.19 -21.06
CA MET A 256 11.21 3.90 -20.72
C MET A 256 11.01 2.44 -20.32
N HIS A 257 11.55 1.51 -21.12
CA HIS A 257 11.48 0.07 -20.93
C HIS A 257 12.08 -0.35 -19.58
N GLU A 258 13.32 0.05 -19.33
CA GLU A 258 14.09 -0.30 -18.14
C GLU A 258 13.43 0.25 -16.87
N MET A 259 12.78 1.40 -16.94
CA MET A 259 11.98 1.92 -15.83
C MET A 259 10.77 1.04 -15.51
N GLY A 260 10.19 0.37 -16.51
CA GLY A 260 9.17 -0.66 -16.33
C GLY A 260 9.66 -1.84 -15.51
N HIS A 261 10.91 -2.27 -15.72
CA HIS A 261 11.54 -3.28 -14.88
C HIS A 261 11.72 -2.82 -13.44
N VAL A 262 12.10 -1.56 -13.22
CA VAL A 262 12.18 -1.01 -11.85
C VAL A 262 10.83 -1.04 -11.15
N LEU A 263 9.75 -0.73 -11.88
CA LEU A 263 8.38 -0.74 -11.37
C LEU A 263 7.86 -2.16 -11.07
N GLY A 264 8.52 -3.19 -11.59
CA GLY A 264 8.23 -4.58 -11.28
C GLY A 264 7.74 -5.42 -12.45
N VAL A 265 7.59 -4.84 -13.65
CA VAL A 265 7.21 -5.61 -14.85
C VAL A 265 8.36 -6.56 -15.17
N GLY A 266 8.10 -7.86 -15.27
CA GLY A 266 9.11 -8.90 -15.45
C GLY A 266 9.88 -9.27 -14.18
N THR A 267 10.31 -8.28 -13.40
CA THR A 267 11.19 -8.48 -12.23
C THR A 267 10.44 -8.91 -10.97
N LEU A 268 9.14 -8.60 -10.83
CA LEU A 268 8.33 -8.99 -9.68
C LEU A 268 7.27 -10.05 -9.98
N TRP A 269 7.09 -10.47 -11.23
CA TRP A 269 6.02 -11.41 -11.60
C TRP A 269 6.11 -12.74 -10.85
N LYS A 270 7.30 -13.35 -10.81
CA LYS A 270 7.53 -14.60 -10.06
C LYS A 270 7.41 -14.39 -8.55
N TYR A 271 7.98 -13.28 -8.05
CA TYR A 271 7.90 -12.91 -6.63
C TYR A 271 6.44 -12.77 -6.14
N LYS A 272 5.56 -12.29 -7.02
CA LYS A 272 4.13 -12.10 -6.75
C LYS A 272 3.25 -13.30 -7.15
N ASN A 273 3.86 -14.43 -7.55
CA ASN A 273 3.15 -15.63 -8.03
C ASN A 273 2.21 -15.35 -9.22
N LEU A 274 2.59 -14.44 -10.11
CA LEU A 274 1.83 -14.07 -11.31
C LEU A 274 2.31 -14.80 -12.57
N MET A 275 3.17 -15.81 -12.40
CA MET A 275 3.73 -16.61 -13.47
C MET A 275 3.29 -18.06 -13.35
N ASN A 276 2.97 -18.66 -14.49
CA ASN A 276 3.00 -20.10 -14.66
C ASN A 276 4.29 -20.46 -15.41
N ASP A 277 5.36 -20.67 -14.66
CA ASP A 277 6.71 -20.98 -15.15
C ASP A 277 7.18 -22.38 -14.72
N TYR A 278 6.25 -23.36 -14.71
CA TYR A 278 6.44 -24.73 -14.17
C TYR A 278 7.72 -25.42 -14.69
N GLN A 279 8.86 -25.17 -14.06
CA GLN A 279 10.10 -25.92 -14.25
C GLN A 279 10.80 -26.13 -12.88
N PRO A 280 11.30 -27.35 -12.61
CA PRO A 280 12.01 -27.68 -11.36
C PRO A 280 13.42 -27.08 -11.28
N THR A 281 13.94 -26.53 -12.37
CA THR A 281 15.20 -25.80 -12.45
C THR A 281 14.92 -24.36 -12.86
N ASP A 282 15.77 -23.40 -12.45
CA ASP A 282 15.61 -21.98 -12.79
C ASP A 282 15.95 -21.72 -14.26
N ALA A 283 15.10 -22.20 -15.16
CA ALA A 283 15.25 -22.13 -16.61
C ALA A 283 15.40 -20.69 -17.12
N CYS A 284 14.83 -19.73 -16.37
CA CYS A 284 14.96 -18.30 -16.65
C CYS A 284 16.40 -17.80 -16.46
N GLN A 285 17.17 -18.38 -15.54
CA GLN A 285 18.56 -17.99 -15.26
C GLN A 285 19.59 -18.77 -16.06
N SER A 286 19.17 -19.79 -16.81
CA SER A 286 20.09 -20.65 -17.57
C SER A 286 20.09 -20.31 -19.05
N ALA A 287 21.25 -19.90 -19.56
CA ALA A 287 21.47 -19.60 -20.98
C ALA A 287 21.25 -20.81 -21.91
N THR A 288 21.23 -22.03 -21.37
CA THR A 288 21.02 -23.28 -22.13
C THR A 288 19.70 -23.96 -21.82
N ALA A 289 18.81 -23.32 -21.04
CA ALA A 289 17.53 -23.94 -20.72
C ALA A 289 16.61 -23.99 -21.95
N SER A 290 15.93 -25.11 -22.07
CA SER A 290 14.82 -25.32 -23.00
C SER A 290 13.54 -25.45 -22.20
N PHE A 291 12.50 -24.69 -22.55
CA PHE A 291 11.22 -24.74 -21.86
C PHE A 291 10.40 -25.91 -22.37
N THR A 292 10.04 -26.85 -21.48
CA THR A 292 9.09 -27.93 -21.82
C THR A 292 7.64 -27.45 -21.73
N THR A 293 7.37 -26.50 -20.85
CA THR A 293 6.15 -25.68 -20.82
C THR A 293 6.57 -24.23 -20.93
N LYS A 294 6.02 -23.51 -21.93
CA LYS A 294 6.34 -22.10 -22.13
C LYS A 294 5.88 -21.27 -20.92
N PRO A 295 6.71 -20.34 -20.43
CA PRO A 295 6.33 -19.43 -19.37
C PRO A 295 5.16 -18.56 -19.83
N SER A 296 4.26 -18.25 -18.90
CA SER A 296 3.13 -17.38 -19.18
C SER A 296 2.72 -16.60 -17.95
N PHE A 297 2.21 -15.39 -18.15
CA PHE A 297 1.68 -14.55 -17.09
C PHE A 297 0.19 -14.84 -16.88
N ILE A 298 -0.21 -14.86 -15.60
CA ILE A 298 -1.53 -15.33 -15.16
C ILE A 298 -2.31 -14.30 -14.32
N GLY A 299 -1.86 -13.05 -14.25
CA GLY A 299 -2.58 -11.98 -13.58
C GLY A 299 -3.93 -11.69 -14.23
N ALA A 300 -4.99 -11.64 -13.41
CA ALA A 300 -6.37 -11.59 -13.88
C ALA A 300 -6.71 -10.27 -14.61
N ASN A 301 -6.14 -9.14 -14.16
CA ASN A 301 -6.39 -7.85 -14.81
C ASN A 301 -5.73 -7.83 -16.20
N ALA A 302 -4.45 -8.22 -16.30
CA ALA A 302 -3.76 -8.27 -17.58
C ALA A 302 -4.42 -9.27 -18.56
N LEU A 303 -4.88 -10.44 -18.07
CA LEU A 303 -5.60 -11.42 -18.90
C LEU A 303 -6.88 -10.85 -19.51
N THR A 304 -7.59 -10.00 -18.76
CA THR A 304 -8.80 -9.32 -19.26
C THR A 304 -8.47 -8.41 -20.44
N GLU A 305 -7.41 -7.61 -20.32
CA GLU A 305 -6.95 -6.72 -21.39
C GLU A 305 -6.31 -7.48 -22.56
N PHE A 306 -5.57 -8.55 -22.30
CA PHE A 306 -5.06 -9.43 -23.35
C PHE A 306 -6.18 -10.04 -24.20
N THR A 307 -7.27 -10.48 -23.55
CA THR A 307 -8.45 -11.01 -24.24
C THR A 307 -9.15 -9.94 -25.06
N SER A 308 -9.24 -8.70 -24.57
CA SER A 308 -9.84 -7.58 -25.31
C SER A 308 -9.04 -7.20 -26.56
N LEU A 309 -7.72 -7.42 -26.54
CA LEU A 309 -6.82 -7.27 -27.68
C LEU A 309 -6.87 -8.47 -28.66
N GLY A 310 -7.71 -9.47 -28.42
CA GLY A 310 -7.85 -10.66 -29.26
C GLY A 310 -6.92 -11.83 -28.89
N GLY A 311 -6.27 -11.76 -27.74
CA GLY A 311 -5.50 -12.85 -27.15
C GLY A 311 -6.38 -14.01 -26.66
N THR A 312 -5.79 -15.20 -26.52
CA THR A 312 -6.44 -16.39 -25.97
C THR A 312 -5.50 -17.14 -25.03
N GLY A 313 -6.04 -17.72 -23.95
CA GLY A 313 -5.26 -18.43 -22.94
C GLY A 313 -4.47 -17.49 -22.02
N ASN A 314 -3.38 -18.01 -21.43
CA ASN A 314 -2.48 -17.20 -20.63
C ASN A 314 -1.64 -16.27 -21.53
N ILE A 315 -1.11 -15.18 -20.97
CA ILE A 315 -0.29 -14.23 -21.71
C ILE A 315 1.10 -14.83 -21.93
N PRO A 316 1.56 -15.01 -23.19
CA PRO A 316 2.89 -15.54 -23.46
C PRO A 316 4.00 -14.64 -22.90
N VAL A 317 4.97 -15.26 -22.22
CA VAL A 317 6.18 -14.61 -21.74
C VAL A 317 7.35 -15.18 -22.54
N GLU A 318 8.37 -14.35 -22.78
CA GLU A 318 9.54 -14.71 -23.59
C GLU A 318 10.25 -15.96 -23.04
N ASP A 319 10.56 -16.90 -23.92
CA ASP A 319 11.14 -18.20 -23.61
C ASP A 319 12.40 -18.52 -24.42
N GLU A 320 12.77 -17.64 -25.35
CA GLU A 320 13.97 -17.72 -26.16
C GLU A 320 15.09 -16.80 -25.58
N TYR A 321 16.21 -16.63 -26.30
CA TYR A 321 17.28 -15.67 -25.95
C TYR A 321 17.99 -15.90 -24.60
N GLY A 322 18.71 -14.89 -24.07
CA GLY A 322 19.48 -15.01 -22.83
C GLY A 322 18.65 -14.76 -21.56
N PRO A 323 19.23 -14.99 -20.36
CA PRO A 323 18.59 -14.71 -19.06
C PRO A 323 18.14 -13.25 -18.84
N GLY A 324 18.73 -12.30 -19.56
CA GLY A 324 18.26 -10.92 -19.58
C GLY A 324 16.89 -10.77 -20.23
N THR A 325 16.57 -11.62 -21.20
CA THR A 325 15.41 -11.47 -22.09
C THR A 325 14.29 -12.45 -21.72
N ARG A 326 14.58 -13.74 -21.51
CA ARG A 326 13.54 -14.72 -21.14
C ARG A 326 12.94 -14.44 -19.77
N CYS A 327 11.67 -14.79 -19.60
CA CYS A 327 10.90 -14.70 -18.36
C CYS A 327 10.65 -13.29 -17.77
N GLY A 328 11.40 -12.28 -18.19
CA GLY A 328 11.20 -10.88 -17.80
C GLY A 328 10.35 -10.06 -18.77
N HIS A 329 10.06 -10.61 -19.94
CA HIS A 329 9.46 -9.88 -21.04
C HIS A 329 8.22 -10.54 -21.60
N TRP A 330 7.37 -9.75 -22.24
CA TRP A 330 6.38 -10.30 -23.16
C TRP A 330 7.07 -10.97 -24.36
N ASP A 331 6.49 -12.07 -24.84
CA ASP A 331 6.99 -12.81 -26.02
C ASP A 331 7.01 -11.91 -27.27
N GLU A 332 8.21 -11.60 -27.78
CA GLU A 332 8.39 -10.67 -28.90
C GLU A 332 7.63 -11.14 -30.15
N ALA A 333 7.66 -12.45 -30.42
CA ALA A 333 7.02 -13.01 -31.61
C ALA A 333 5.49 -12.85 -31.59
N LYS A 334 4.90 -12.70 -30.40
CA LYS A 334 3.47 -12.47 -30.21
C LYS A 334 3.11 -10.99 -30.14
N PHE A 335 3.96 -10.17 -29.53
CA PHE A 335 3.60 -8.79 -29.18
C PHE A 335 4.34 -7.72 -29.99
N GLY A 336 5.35 -8.08 -30.78
CA GLY A 336 6.08 -7.14 -31.63
C GLY A 336 6.59 -5.94 -30.84
N ASN A 337 6.30 -4.73 -31.30
CA ASN A 337 6.85 -3.51 -30.72
C ASN A 337 6.23 -3.06 -29.37
N GLU A 338 5.54 -3.91 -28.63
CA GLU A 338 5.01 -3.54 -27.30
C GLU A 338 6.18 -3.15 -26.38
N LEU A 339 5.97 -2.14 -25.52
CA LEU A 339 7.04 -1.56 -24.72
C LEU A 339 7.89 -2.56 -23.95
N MET A 340 7.30 -3.60 -23.36
CA MET A 340 7.96 -4.53 -22.44
C MET A 340 8.26 -5.89 -23.08
N THR A 341 8.41 -5.94 -24.41
CA THR A 341 9.13 -7.05 -25.05
C THR A 341 10.64 -6.85 -24.95
N GLY A 342 11.42 -7.92 -25.02
CA GLY A 342 12.89 -7.85 -24.89
C GLY A 342 13.63 -7.27 -26.10
N PHE A 343 12.94 -6.49 -26.94
CA PHE A 343 13.47 -5.90 -28.16
C PHE A 343 13.12 -4.41 -28.22
N VAL A 344 14.08 -3.64 -28.71
CA VAL A 344 13.87 -2.22 -28.99
C VAL A 344 13.52 -2.05 -30.46
N ALA A 345 12.42 -1.35 -30.73
CA ALA A 345 11.99 -1.01 -32.08
C ALA A 345 12.43 0.42 -32.44
N GLN A 346 12.92 0.62 -33.67
CA GLN A 346 13.07 1.97 -34.22
C GLN A 346 11.68 2.57 -34.46
N GLY A 347 11.23 3.45 -33.56
CA GLY A 347 9.90 4.07 -33.62
C GLY A 347 9.17 4.01 -32.28
N THR A 348 7.84 3.96 -32.32
CA THR A 348 7.01 3.93 -31.10
C THR A 348 6.98 2.54 -30.49
N MET A 349 7.26 2.47 -29.19
CA MET A 349 7.09 1.29 -28.34
C MET A 349 5.91 1.53 -27.38
N PRO A 350 4.66 1.20 -27.77
CA PRO A 350 3.49 1.53 -26.97
C PRO A 350 3.47 0.79 -25.62
N LEU A 351 3.21 1.55 -24.55
CA LEU A 351 2.81 1.00 -23.26
C LEU A 351 1.37 0.50 -23.36
N SER A 352 1.18 -0.80 -23.63
CA SER A 352 -0.16 -1.34 -23.85
C SER A 352 -1.00 -1.37 -22.57
N ARG A 353 -2.34 -1.44 -22.74
CA ARG A 353 -3.26 -1.77 -21.65
C ARG A 353 -2.95 -3.12 -20.98
N MET A 354 -2.35 -4.07 -21.70
CA MET A 354 -1.92 -5.33 -21.10
C MET A 354 -0.79 -5.11 -20.09
N THR A 355 0.24 -4.34 -20.46
CA THR A 355 1.34 -3.96 -19.55
C THR A 355 0.85 -3.13 -18.37
N ALA A 356 0.03 -2.10 -18.62
CA ALA A 356 -0.56 -1.29 -17.56
C ALA A 356 -1.38 -2.13 -16.58
N ALA A 357 -2.19 -3.09 -17.06
CA ALA A 357 -2.95 -3.98 -16.21
C ALA A 357 -2.06 -4.96 -15.41
N SER A 358 -0.89 -5.34 -15.93
CA SER A 358 0.07 -6.15 -15.16
C SER A 358 0.59 -5.42 -13.91
N LEU A 359 0.71 -4.09 -13.94
CA LEU A 359 1.02 -3.28 -12.75
C LEU A 359 -0.12 -3.35 -11.73
N LYS A 360 -1.38 -3.37 -12.18
CA LYS A 360 -2.53 -3.55 -11.30
C LYS A 360 -2.51 -4.92 -10.62
N ASP A 361 -2.10 -5.97 -11.35
CA ASP A 361 -1.89 -7.31 -10.78
C ASP A 361 -0.74 -7.35 -9.75
N LEU A 362 0.28 -6.49 -9.89
CA LEU A 362 1.34 -6.34 -8.88
C LEU A 362 0.88 -5.63 -7.60
N GLY A 363 -0.19 -4.83 -7.69
CA GLY A 363 -0.81 -4.08 -6.60
C GLY A 363 -0.84 -2.56 -6.77
N TYR A 364 -0.48 -2.02 -7.93
CA TYR A 364 -0.60 -0.58 -8.20
C TYR A 364 -2.05 -0.16 -8.48
N SER A 365 -2.37 1.11 -8.19
CA SER A 365 -3.57 1.75 -8.74
C SER A 365 -3.25 2.32 -10.13
N VAL A 366 -3.99 1.88 -11.14
CA VAL A 366 -3.68 2.17 -12.55
C VAL A 366 -4.87 2.82 -13.25
N ASP A 367 -4.62 3.89 -14.00
CA ASP A 367 -5.57 4.43 -15.00
C ASP A 367 -5.34 3.78 -16.35
N MET A 368 -6.25 2.88 -16.71
CA MET A 368 -6.18 2.13 -17.97
C MET A 368 -6.38 3.00 -19.22
N ASN A 369 -6.90 4.22 -19.08
CA ASN A 369 -7.11 5.14 -20.20
C ASN A 369 -5.84 5.94 -20.55
N ALA A 370 -4.85 5.95 -19.65
CA ALA A 370 -3.57 6.59 -19.88
C ALA A 370 -2.56 5.71 -20.65
N ALA A 371 -2.88 4.42 -20.85
CA ALA A 371 -2.09 3.51 -21.67
C ALA A 371 -2.20 3.86 -23.16
N ASP A 372 -1.18 3.50 -23.93
CA ASP A 372 -1.11 3.77 -25.36
C ASP A 372 -2.07 2.87 -26.16
N SER A 373 -2.47 3.39 -27.32
CA SER A 373 -3.18 2.58 -28.31
C SER A 373 -2.25 1.49 -28.84
N TYR A 374 -2.70 0.24 -28.75
CA TYR A 374 -1.93 -0.93 -29.15
C TYR A 374 -2.87 -2.04 -29.64
N SER A 375 -2.38 -2.88 -30.56
CA SER A 375 -3.07 -4.07 -31.05
C SER A 375 -2.05 -5.19 -31.23
N ILE A 376 -2.42 -6.41 -30.83
CA ILE A 376 -1.59 -7.59 -31.06
C ILE A 376 -1.39 -7.79 -32.57
N PRO A 377 -0.15 -7.91 -33.07
CA PRO A 377 0.12 -8.15 -34.48
C PRO A 377 -0.59 -9.41 -35.02
N ALA A 378 -1.25 -9.27 -36.18
CA ALA A 378 -2.00 -10.36 -36.82
C ALA A 378 -1.11 -11.46 -37.43
N ILE A 379 0.16 -11.14 -37.73
CA ILE A 379 1.18 -12.05 -38.26
C ILE A 379 2.39 -11.91 -37.35
N ARG A 380 3.12 -13.02 -37.11
CA ARG A 380 4.45 -12.96 -36.47
C ARG A 380 5.32 -12.00 -37.28
N THR A 381 5.53 -10.80 -36.78
CA THR A 381 6.44 -9.85 -37.38
C THR A 381 7.83 -10.21 -36.88
N SER A 382 8.70 -10.71 -37.77
CA SER A 382 10.13 -10.50 -37.59
C SER A 382 10.30 -8.99 -37.49
N SER A 383 10.86 -8.50 -36.37
CA SER A 383 10.81 -7.09 -36.01
C SER A 383 11.07 -6.17 -37.21
N ILE A 384 10.17 -5.21 -37.37
CA ILE A 384 10.38 -4.01 -38.16
C ILE A 384 11.58 -3.29 -37.54
N ASN A 385 12.78 -3.43 -38.13
CA ASN A 385 14.01 -2.71 -37.79
C ASN A 385 14.33 -2.61 -36.26
N GLY A 386 14.12 -3.68 -35.49
CA GLY A 386 14.43 -3.72 -34.06
C GLY A 386 15.58 -4.67 -33.71
N PHE A 387 16.21 -4.48 -32.55
CA PHE A 387 17.26 -5.35 -32.03
C PHE A 387 16.98 -5.76 -30.58
N GLU A 388 17.53 -6.90 -30.15
CA GLU A 388 17.40 -7.40 -28.78
C GLU A 388 18.01 -6.39 -27.79
N LEU A 389 17.32 -6.11 -26.69
CA LEU A 389 17.75 -5.14 -25.67
C LEU A 389 18.99 -5.59 -24.87
N LYS A 390 19.35 -6.89 -24.93
CA LYS A 390 20.51 -7.49 -24.25
C LYS A 390 20.75 -6.88 -22.87
N GLU A 391 19.84 -7.11 -21.93
CA GLU A 391 19.90 -6.44 -20.63
C GLU A 391 20.26 -7.40 -19.48
N GLN A 392 20.37 -6.84 -18.27
CA GLN A 392 20.38 -7.62 -17.04
C GLN A 392 19.25 -7.16 -16.11
N LEU A 393 18.39 -8.10 -15.74
CA LEU A 393 17.30 -7.83 -14.81
C LEU A 393 17.81 -7.84 -13.37
N ILE A 394 17.47 -6.78 -12.63
CA ILE A 394 17.78 -6.65 -11.21
C ILE A 394 16.55 -7.10 -10.42
N TYR A 395 16.74 -8.06 -9.51
CA TYR A 395 15.69 -8.57 -8.63
C TYR A 395 15.83 -7.98 -7.22
N PRO A 396 14.72 -7.84 -6.47
CA PRO A 396 14.78 -7.23 -5.16
C PRO A 396 15.57 -8.14 -4.21
N ALA A 397 16.51 -7.56 -3.45
CA ALA A 397 17.27 -8.32 -2.46
C ALA A 397 16.98 -7.88 -1.02
N TYR A 398 16.28 -6.75 -0.84
CA TYR A 398 15.86 -6.28 0.48
C TYR A 398 14.40 -5.84 0.50
N LYS A 399 13.81 -5.95 1.68
CA LYS A 399 12.51 -5.38 2.04
C LYS A 399 12.71 -4.33 3.14
N LEU A 400 12.11 -3.16 2.99
CA LEU A 400 12.06 -2.13 4.03
C LEU A 400 10.78 -2.32 4.84
N ASN A 401 10.92 -2.35 6.16
CA ASN A 401 9.77 -2.29 7.06
C ASN A 401 9.34 -0.83 7.32
N PRO A 402 8.17 -0.59 7.94
CA PRO A 402 7.64 0.76 8.18
C PRO A 402 8.52 1.66 9.08
N TYR A 403 9.54 1.10 9.71
CA TYR A 403 10.53 1.81 10.55
C TYR A 403 11.84 2.09 9.80
N GLY A 404 11.90 1.83 8.48
CA GLY A 404 13.08 2.04 7.65
C GLY A 404 14.17 0.97 7.82
N ARG A 405 13.87 -0.17 8.46
CA ARG A 405 14.85 -1.26 8.66
C ARG A 405 14.89 -2.19 7.44
N MET A 406 16.10 -2.42 6.95
CA MET A 406 16.37 -3.37 5.86
C MET A 406 16.31 -4.83 6.33
N ILE A 407 15.57 -5.66 5.59
CA ILE A 407 15.46 -7.11 5.77
C ILE A 407 15.91 -7.78 4.48
N LYS A 408 16.93 -8.64 4.54
CA LYS A 408 17.39 -9.40 3.37
C LYS A 408 16.34 -10.44 2.96
N LEU A 409 15.98 -10.43 1.68
CA LEU A 409 15.10 -11.45 1.09
C LEU A 409 15.89 -12.75 0.91
N LYS A 410 15.21 -13.89 1.10
CA LYS A 410 15.81 -15.22 1.02
C LYS A 410 15.73 -15.79 -0.38
#